data_AF-A0A0X8KBS7-F1
#
_entry.id   AF-A0A0X8KBS7-F1
#
_cell.length_a   1.000
_cell.length_b   1.000
_cell.length_c   1.000
_cell.angle_alpha   90.00
_cell.angle_beta   90.00
_cell.angle_gamma   90.00
#
_symmetry.space_group_name_H-M   'P 1'
#
loop_
_entity.id
_entity.type
_entity.pdbx_description
1 polymer ?
#
loop_
_entity_poly.entity_id
_entity_poly.type
_entity_poly.pdbx_seq_one_letter_code
_entity_poly.pdbx_strand_id
1 'polypeptide(L)'
;MIKALTQLHKTNKGIDFSAEEMYKIDCVLDSEVHGRTDGFDRENEVLLTFMNRLMEEQPGHQTTNQKRREYWQKFTSILLADFSKLVRSLELYLDYFIDFMKLSKSDIFDGIKFDHLVTFNYTNTYRVLYNSIISGDFIHGRAQACRDKEEGDVVLGIEEFLDEDQKNKDVEFIAYRKYYQRIIKHCDFSYRKVLENSNNAISTWFFGHSLASSDKDILTHLLPSSDLASQFSSPPKSNVKKSYICYYSQHTLEQQVANLVQILGQEALNDLVCGPDPKIKFVFQDNFKKERMISMNEERTYRT
;
A
#
# COMPACT_ATOMS: atom_id res chain seq x y z
N MET A 1 -11.38 21.66 0.07
CA MET A 1 -11.32 20.19 0.31
C MET A 1 -12.65 19.50 0.03
N ILE A 2 -13.73 19.79 0.77
CA ILE A 2 -15.05 19.11 0.64
C ILE A 2 -15.63 19.18 -0.79
N LYS A 3 -15.58 20.35 -1.45
CA LYS A 3 -16.10 20.54 -2.82
C LYS A 3 -15.29 19.80 -3.91
N ALA A 4 -14.01 19.54 -3.68
CA ALA A 4 -13.15 18.86 -4.67
C ALA A 4 -13.47 17.34 -4.72
N LEU A 5 -13.82 16.74 -3.58
CA LEU A 5 -14.19 15.32 -3.47
C LEU A 5 -15.62 15.03 -3.96
N THR A 6 -16.52 16.03 -3.90
CA THR A 6 -17.88 15.90 -4.48
C THR A 6 -17.86 15.82 -6.01
N GLN A 7 -16.80 16.32 -6.66
CA GLN A 7 -16.67 16.30 -8.12
C GLN A 7 -16.07 14.98 -8.65
N LEU A 8 -15.26 14.30 -7.82
CA LEU A 8 -14.72 12.94 -8.06
C LEU A 8 -15.79 11.84 -8.02
N HIS A 9 -16.90 12.06 -7.30
CA HIS A 9 -18.03 11.13 -7.22
C HIS A 9 -18.77 10.88 -8.55
N LYS A 10 -18.54 11.69 -9.60
CA LYS A 10 -19.23 11.55 -10.88
C LYS A 10 -18.56 10.60 -11.87
N THR A 11 -17.32 10.19 -11.60
CA THR A 11 -16.60 9.23 -12.46
C THR A 11 -16.54 7.89 -11.74
N ASN A 12 -17.29 6.92 -12.26
CA ASN A 12 -17.50 5.57 -11.77
C ASN A 12 -16.24 4.67 -11.82
N LYS A 13 -15.06 5.23 -11.58
CA LYS A 13 -13.76 4.56 -11.69
C LYS A 13 -13.23 4.36 -10.27
N GLY A 14 -12.93 3.11 -9.91
CA GLY A 14 -12.40 2.76 -8.58
C GLY A 14 -11.19 3.64 -8.24
N ILE A 15 -11.33 4.42 -7.18
CA ILE A 15 -10.32 5.35 -6.70
C ILE A 15 -9.41 4.57 -5.75
N ASP A 16 -8.09 4.54 -6.03
CA ASP A 16 -7.07 4.17 -5.05
C ASP A 16 -6.97 5.33 -4.05
N PHE A 17 -7.80 5.28 -3.01
CA PHE A 17 -7.87 6.33 -1.98
C PHE A 17 -6.52 6.54 -1.30
N SER A 18 -5.70 5.48 -1.18
CA SER A 18 -4.38 5.57 -0.51
C SER A 18 -3.38 6.39 -1.31
N ALA A 19 -3.34 6.22 -2.64
CA ALA A 19 -2.44 6.94 -3.52
C ALA A 19 -2.88 8.40 -3.70
N GLU A 20 -4.18 8.68 -3.76
CA GLU A 20 -4.70 10.04 -3.93
C GLU A 20 -4.63 10.87 -2.63
N GLU A 21 -4.75 10.24 -1.46
CA GLU A 21 -4.53 10.89 -0.16
C GLU A 21 -3.04 11.16 0.07
N MET A 22 -2.15 10.22 -0.26
CA MET A 22 -0.69 10.44 -0.24
C MET A 22 -0.28 11.54 -1.24
N TYR A 23 -0.80 11.53 -2.47
CA TYR A 23 -0.54 12.59 -3.46
C TYR A 23 -1.05 13.95 -2.98
N LYS A 24 -2.17 14.02 -2.26
CA LYS A 24 -2.67 15.29 -1.70
C LYS A 24 -1.88 15.75 -0.48
N ILE A 25 -1.37 14.83 0.34
CA ILE A 25 -0.44 15.14 1.42
C ILE A 25 0.87 15.65 0.81
N ASP A 26 1.42 14.97 -0.20
CA ASP A 26 2.57 15.43 -0.99
C ASP A 26 2.31 16.79 -1.62
N CYS A 27 1.15 17.02 -2.26
CA CYS A 27 0.83 18.32 -2.84
C CYS A 27 0.68 19.42 -1.78
N VAL A 28 0.19 19.11 -0.58
CA VAL A 28 0.10 20.09 0.52
C VAL A 28 1.49 20.41 1.03
N LEU A 29 2.34 19.40 1.23
CA LEU A 29 3.75 19.55 1.59
C LEU A 29 4.51 20.33 0.49
N ASP A 30 4.32 19.97 -0.77
CA ASP A 30 4.92 20.64 -1.93
C ASP A 30 4.39 22.05 -2.12
N SER A 31 3.12 22.33 -1.84
CA SER A 31 2.57 23.70 -1.93
C SER A 31 3.09 24.62 -0.83
N GLU A 32 3.50 24.06 0.31
CA GLU A 32 4.23 24.79 1.36
C GLU A 32 5.73 24.95 1.01
N VAL A 33 6.30 24.01 0.24
CA VAL A 33 7.74 23.98 -0.13
C VAL A 33 8.05 24.76 -1.42
N HIS A 34 7.18 24.75 -2.43
CA HIS A 34 7.41 25.34 -3.76
C HIS A 34 7.27 26.87 -3.82
N GLY A 35 7.12 27.53 -2.66
CA GLY A 35 7.27 28.97 -2.56
C GLY A 35 8.73 29.45 -2.65
N ARG A 36 9.75 28.59 -2.51
CA ARG A 36 11.16 29.04 -2.58
C ARG A 36 12.12 27.89 -2.95
N THR A 37 12.66 27.97 -4.15
CA THR A 37 13.87 27.25 -4.58
C THR A 37 15.06 27.63 -3.70
N ASP A 38 15.47 26.73 -2.80
CA ASP A 38 16.82 26.59 -2.20
C ASP A 38 16.76 25.38 -1.24
N GLY A 39 16.88 24.17 -1.81
CA GLY A 39 16.31 22.94 -1.23
C GLY A 39 17.18 22.13 -0.27
N PHE A 40 18.50 22.36 -0.16
CA PHE A 40 19.36 21.48 0.65
C PHE A 40 19.85 22.11 1.98
N ASP A 41 19.96 23.44 2.06
CA ASP A 41 20.32 24.14 3.31
C ASP A 41 19.12 24.30 4.26
N ARG A 42 17.90 24.26 3.73
CA ARG A 42 16.70 24.63 4.46
C ARG A 42 16.11 23.53 5.34
N GLU A 43 16.26 22.26 4.96
CA GLU A 43 15.85 21.14 5.83
C GLU A 43 16.67 21.11 7.11
N ASN A 44 17.98 21.32 7.00
CA ASN A 44 18.86 21.50 8.15
C ASN A 44 18.46 22.72 8.97
N GLU A 45 18.12 23.84 8.34
CA GLU A 45 17.68 25.06 9.02
C GLU A 45 16.33 24.88 9.74
N VAL A 46 15.37 24.16 9.15
CA VAL A 46 14.07 23.82 9.77
C VAL A 46 14.28 22.89 10.96
N LEU A 47 15.09 21.84 10.79
CA LEU A 47 15.42 20.91 11.86
C LEU A 47 16.15 21.64 13.00
N LEU A 48 17.15 22.46 12.68
CA LEU A 48 17.86 23.31 13.64
C LEU A 48 16.92 24.29 14.33
N THR A 49 16.03 24.96 13.60
CA THR A 49 15.05 25.90 14.16
C THR A 49 14.09 25.19 15.10
N PHE A 50 13.59 24.02 14.72
CA PHE A 50 12.69 23.22 15.54
C PHE A 50 13.39 22.70 16.81
N MET A 51 14.62 22.21 16.66
CA MET A 51 15.45 21.78 17.77
C MET A 51 15.79 22.95 18.70
N ASN A 52 16.16 24.12 18.17
CA ASN A 52 16.40 25.33 18.97
C ASN A 52 15.16 25.77 19.75
N ARG A 53 13.96 25.64 19.16
CA ARG A 53 12.68 25.89 19.87
C ARG A 53 12.41 24.86 20.96
N LEU A 54 12.70 23.58 20.72
CA LEU A 54 12.59 22.51 21.72
C LEU A 54 13.61 22.65 22.86
N MET A 55 14.76 23.28 22.60
CA MET A 55 15.84 23.49 23.55
C MET A 55 15.60 24.69 24.48
N GLU A 56 14.73 25.64 24.13
CA GLU A 56 14.53 26.92 24.87
C GLU A 56 15.86 27.66 25.18
N GLU A 57 16.91 27.47 24.37
CA GLU A 57 18.26 27.94 24.70
C GLU A 57 18.52 29.40 24.29
N GLN A 58 19.13 30.16 25.21
CA GLN A 58 19.77 31.46 24.96
C GLN A 58 21.11 31.23 24.22
N PRO A 59 21.51 32.11 23.28
CA PRO A 59 22.71 31.91 22.48
C PRO A 59 23.98 31.89 23.34
N GLY A 60 24.80 30.81 23.22
CA GLY A 60 26.17 30.76 23.75
C GLY A 60 26.55 29.58 24.66
N HIS A 61 25.63 28.67 25.02
CA HIS A 61 25.94 27.51 25.85
C HIS A 61 26.31 26.26 25.02
N GLN A 62 27.48 25.66 25.26
CA GLN A 62 27.85 24.38 24.65
C GLN A 62 27.01 23.24 25.27
N THR A 63 26.19 22.59 24.44
CA THR A 63 25.35 21.46 24.83
C THR A 63 26.18 20.17 24.92
N THR A 64 26.07 19.43 26.02
CA THR A 64 26.78 18.16 26.19
C THR A 64 26.23 17.07 25.26
N ASN A 65 27.05 16.08 24.88
CA ASN A 65 26.60 14.92 24.09
C ASN A 65 25.46 14.14 24.76
N GLN A 66 25.36 14.20 26.08
CA GLN A 66 24.27 13.58 26.84
C GLN A 66 22.95 14.33 26.64
N LYS A 67 22.95 15.66 26.81
CA LYS A 67 21.76 16.49 26.58
C LYS A 67 21.24 16.34 25.14
N ARG A 68 22.14 16.34 24.15
CA ARG A 68 21.76 16.12 22.74
C ARG A 68 21.02 14.80 22.52
N ARG A 69 21.44 13.72 23.18
CA ARG A 69 20.76 12.42 23.11
C ARG A 69 19.38 12.44 23.77
N GLU A 70 19.25 13.07 24.93
CA GLU A 70 17.96 13.21 25.63
C GLU A 70 16.95 14.00 24.78
N TYR A 71 17.39 15.07 24.12
CA TYR A 71 16.54 15.84 23.21
C TYR A 71 16.11 15.04 21.99
N TRP A 72 17.04 14.31 21.39
CA TRP A 72 16.75 13.46 20.24
C TRP A 72 15.69 12.40 20.58
N GLN A 73 15.83 11.74 21.74
CA GLN A 73 14.82 10.78 22.23
C GLN A 73 13.45 11.44 22.44
N LYS A 74 13.41 12.63 23.03
CA LYS A 74 12.16 13.39 23.22
C LYS A 74 11.53 13.76 21.88
N PHE A 75 12.32 14.21 20.92
CA PHE A 75 11.87 14.57 19.58
C PHE A 75 11.26 13.37 18.86
N THR A 76 11.96 12.24 18.79
CA THR A 76 11.47 11.00 18.17
C THR A 76 10.20 10.52 18.86
N SER A 77 10.11 10.65 20.19
CA SER A 77 8.88 10.31 20.93
C SER A 77 7.69 11.20 20.56
N ILE A 78 7.90 12.51 20.36
CA ILE A 78 6.83 13.44 19.94
C ILE A 78 6.36 13.09 18.53
N LEU A 79 7.30 12.89 17.60
CA LEU A 79 6.97 12.53 16.22
C LEU A 79 6.17 11.22 16.16
N LEU A 80 6.55 10.22 16.95
CA LEU A 80 5.86 8.94 16.98
C LEU A 80 4.45 9.08 17.57
N ALA A 81 4.30 9.90 18.61
CA ALA A 81 3.01 10.18 19.22
C ALA A 81 2.06 10.91 18.25
N ASP A 82 2.56 11.90 17.50
CA ASP A 82 1.78 12.64 16.53
C ASP A 82 1.42 11.81 15.31
N PHE A 83 2.36 10.98 14.83
CA PHE A 83 2.07 9.98 13.81
C PHE A 83 0.97 9.01 14.24
N SER A 84 1.02 8.52 15.48
CA SER A 84 -0.03 7.64 16.03
C SER A 84 -1.39 8.33 16.09
N LYS A 85 -1.44 9.64 16.40
CA LYS A 85 -2.67 10.43 16.34
C LYS A 85 -3.17 10.58 14.90
N LEU A 86 -2.28 10.85 13.94
CA LEU A 86 -2.62 10.95 12.52
C LEU A 86 -3.27 9.66 12.01
N VAL A 87 -2.67 8.51 12.30
CA VAL A 87 -3.22 7.19 11.92
C VAL A 87 -4.61 6.99 12.54
N ARG A 88 -4.79 7.34 13.82
CA ARG A 88 -6.09 7.24 14.47
C ARG A 88 -7.12 8.20 13.88
N SER A 89 -6.72 9.41 13.50
CA SER A 89 -7.60 10.37 12.83
C SER A 89 -8.04 9.85 11.46
N LEU A 90 -7.14 9.23 10.70
CA LEU A 90 -7.47 8.58 9.42
C LEU A 90 -8.49 7.45 9.63
N GLU A 91 -8.28 6.59 10.62
CA GLU A 91 -9.22 5.52 10.97
C GLU A 91 -10.62 6.06 11.28
N LEU A 92 -10.71 7.07 12.15
CA LEU A 92 -11.98 7.72 12.49
C LEU A 92 -12.64 8.34 11.26
N TYR A 93 -11.86 9.00 10.41
CA TYR A 93 -12.38 9.58 9.17
C TYR A 93 -13.01 8.52 8.26
N LEU A 94 -12.26 7.44 8.00
CA LEU A 94 -12.66 6.40 7.06
C LEU A 94 -13.89 5.60 7.51
N ASP A 95 -14.06 5.37 8.81
CA ASP A 95 -15.19 4.56 9.33
C ASP A 95 -16.38 5.41 9.79
N TYR A 96 -16.15 6.55 10.45
CA TYR A 96 -17.23 7.36 11.03
C TYR A 96 -17.79 8.42 10.07
N PHE A 97 -16.94 9.04 9.25
CA PHE A 97 -17.36 10.18 8.41
C PHE A 97 -17.73 9.77 6.99
N ILE A 98 -17.21 8.65 6.49
CA ILE A 98 -17.56 8.15 5.16
C ILE A 98 -18.84 7.31 5.25
N ASP A 99 -19.89 7.83 4.62
CA ASP A 99 -21.18 7.15 4.54
C ASP A 99 -21.20 6.16 3.37
N PHE A 100 -20.77 4.93 3.64
CA PHE A 100 -20.75 3.85 2.64
C PHE A 100 -22.15 3.46 2.13
N MET A 101 -23.24 3.86 2.83
CA MET A 101 -24.62 3.58 2.37
C MET A 101 -24.99 4.36 1.10
N LYS A 102 -24.22 5.41 0.78
CA LYS A 102 -24.41 6.20 -0.46
C LYS A 102 -23.66 5.62 -1.65
N LEU A 103 -22.84 4.58 -1.48
CA LEU A 103 -22.13 3.98 -2.59
C LEU A 103 -23.06 3.11 -3.44
N SER A 104 -23.03 3.34 -4.74
CA SER A 104 -23.66 2.44 -5.70
C SER A 104 -22.72 1.29 -6.03
N LYS A 105 -23.27 0.08 -5.99
CA LYS A 105 -22.61 -1.12 -6.48
C LYS A 105 -22.38 -0.99 -8.00
N SER A 106 -21.15 -1.22 -8.46
CA SER A 106 -20.86 -1.38 -9.89
C SER A 106 -21.29 -2.77 -10.37
N ASP A 107 -21.65 -2.93 -11.63
CA ASP A 107 -21.98 -4.24 -12.19
C ASP A 107 -20.72 -5.06 -12.54
N ILE A 108 -19.51 -4.48 -12.44
CA ILE A 108 -18.25 -5.08 -12.92
C ILE A 108 -17.99 -6.50 -12.40
N PHE A 109 -18.38 -6.80 -11.16
CA PHE A 109 -18.19 -8.12 -10.53
C PHE A 109 -19.43 -9.03 -10.63
N ASP A 110 -20.50 -8.61 -11.28
CA ASP A 110 -21.73 -9.39 -11.35
C ASP A 110 -21.52 -10.73 -12.06
N GLY A 111 -22.01 -11.80 -11.42
CA GLY A 111 -21.86 -13.18 -11.90
C GLY A 111 -20.46 -13.77 -11.69
N ILE A 112 -19.50 -13.01 -11.15
CA ILE A 112 -18.13 -13.47 -10.92
C ILE A 112 -17.94 -13.78 -9.43
N LYS A 113 -17.36 -14.96 -9.16
CA LYS A 113 -17.01 -15.40 -7.81
C LYS A 113 -15.50 -15.45 -7.66
N PHE A 114 -15.03 -14.95 -6.53
CA PHE A 114 -13.65 -15.09 -6.07
C PHE A 114 -13.65 -15.94 -4.81
N ASP A 115 -12.59 -16.71 -4.63
CA ASP A 115 -12.47 -17.64 -3.51
C ASP A 115 -11.99 -16.94 -2.24
N HIS A 116 -11.17 -15.89 -2.40
CA HIS A 116 -10.50 -15.21 -1.30
C HIS A 116 -10.21 -13.75 -1.64
N LEU A 117 -10.35 -12.85 -0.67
CA LEU A 117 -10.08 -11.42 -0.82
C LEU A 117 -8.82 -11.03 -0.06
N VAL A 118 -7.83 -10.45 -0.74
CA VAL A 118 -6.71 -9.77 -0.08
C VAL A 118 -6.89 -8.27 -0.30
N THR A 119 -7.17 -7.51 0.77
CA THR A 119 -7.44 -6.08 0.66
C THR A 119 -6.37 -5.24 1.33
N PHE A 120 -5.90 -4.25 0.57
CA PHE A 120 -5.05 -3.16 1.04
C PHE A 120 -5.89 -1.93 1.43
N ASN A 121 -7.20 -1.94 1.12
CA ASN A 121 -8.10 -0.90 1.57
C ASN A 121 -8.39 -1.06 3.06
N TYR A 122 -8.41 0.07 3.77
CA TYR A 122 -8.81 0.16 5.17
C TYR A 122 -10.31 -0.12 5.39
N THR A 123 -11.13 0.02 4.35
CA THR A 123 -12.59 -0.06 4.43
C THR A 123 -13.09 -1.42 3.93
N ASN A 124 -14.23 -1.88 4.44
CA ASN A 124 -14.81 -3.17 4.06
C ASN A 124 -15.72 -3.10 2.81
N THR A 125 -15.43 -2.19 1.88
CA THR A 125 -16.33 -1.85 0.77
C THR A 125 -16.67 -3.05 -0.12
N TYR A 126 -15.69 -3.92 -0.41
CA TYR A 126 -15.93 -5.08 -1.27
C TYR A 126 -16.96 -6.04 -0.65
N ARG A 127 -16.83 -6.35 0.64
CA ARG A 127 -17.74 -7.29 1.30
C ARG A 127 -19.14 -6.70 1.47
N VAL A 128 -19.22 -5.39 1.72
CA VAL A 128 -20.50 -4.68 1.85
C VAL A 128 -21.26 -4.67 0.52
N LEU A 129 -20.59 -4.37 -0.59
CA LEU A 129 -21.25 -4.17 -1.89
C LEU A 129 -21.38 -5.44 -2.75
N TYR A 130 -20.44 -6.38 -2.64
CA TYR A 130 -20.33 -7.49 -3.61
C TYR A 130 -20.47 -8.87 -2.97
N ASN A 131 -19.78 -9.14 -1.86
CA ASN A 131 -19.80 -10.47 -1.24
C ASN A 131 -19.53 -10.43 0.26
N SER A 132 -20.58 -10.47 1.08
CA SER A 132 -20.46 -10.34 2.55
C SER A 132 -19.76 -11.52 3.23
N ILE A 133 -19.79 -12.70 2.60
CA ILE A 133 -19.31 -13.96 3.17
C ILE A 133 -17.91 -14.38 2.69
N ILE A 134 -17.31 -13.65 1.75
CA ILE A 134 -15.95 -13.98 1.29
C ILE A 134 -14.96 -13.85 2.45
N SER A 135 -14.08 -14.84 2.57
CA SER A 135 -12.92 -14.76 3.46
C SER A 135 -12.00 -13.66 2.95
N GLY A 136 -11.42 -12.86 3.85
CA GLY A 136 -10.42 -11.91 3.41
C GLY A 136 -9.53 -11.33 4.47
N ASP A 137 -8.32 -11.01 4.03
CA ASP A 137 -7.24 -10.44 4.83
C ASP A 137 -7.16 -8.94 4.62
N PHE A 138 -7.11 -8.19 5.72
CA PHE A 138 -6.88 -6.74 5.72
C PHE A 138 -5.40 -6.45 5.97
N ILE A 139 -4.63 -6.37 4.89
CA ILE A 139 -3.16 -6.22 4.91
C ILE A 139 -2.73 -4.89 5.53
N HIS A 140 -3.56 -3.86 5.40
CA HIS A 140 -3.34 -2.55 6.03
C HIS A 140 -4.23 -2.33 7.26
N GLY A 141 -4.77 -3.39 7.84
CA GLY A 141 -5.78 -3.28 8.90
C GLY A 141 -7.13 -2.77 8.39
N ARG A 142 -8.09 -2.72 9.29
CA ARG A 142 -9.47 -2.33 9.01
C ARG A 142 -9.83 -1.15 9.90
N ALA A 143 -10.24 -0.04 9.28
CA ALA A 143 -10.72 1.11 10.01
C ALA A 143 -11.97 0.74 10.83
N GLN A 144 -11.92 0.99 12.14
CA GLN A 144 -13.04 0.80 13.06
C GLN A 144 -13.04 1.91 14.13
N ALA A 145 -13.95 2.87 13.97
CA ALA A 145 -14.03 4.04 14.84
C ALA A 145 -14.37 3.69 16.30
N CYS A 146 -15.05 2.57 16.52
CA CYS A 146 -15.45 2.11 17.85
C CYS A 146 -14.34 1.39 18.65
N ARG A 147 -13.21 1.03 18.03
CA ARG A 147 -12.09 0.39 18.75
C ARG A 147 -11.38 1.38 19.66
N ASP A 148 -10.75 0.84 20.71
CA ASP A 148 -9.79 1.60 21.50
C ASP A 148 -8.59 2.00 20.66
N LYS A 149 -7.98 3.15 21.00
CA LYS A 149 -6.88 3.72 20.23
C LYS A 149 -5.68 2.77 20.17
N GLU A 150 -5.45 2.05 21.26
CA GLU A 150 -4.35 1.11 21.44
C GLU A 150 -4.58 -0.22 20.69
N GLU A 151 -5.82 -0.50 20.28
CA GLU A 151 -6.23 -1.70 19.55
C GLU A 151 -6.41 -1.45 18.04
N GLY A 152 -6.14 -0.23 17.57
CA GLY A 152 -6.24 0.13 16.16
C GLY A 152 -5.24 -0.63 15.29
N ASP A 153 -5.73 -1.33 14.28
CA ASP A 153 -4.91 -2.16 13.37
C ASP A 153 -4.56 -1.47 12.04
N VAL A 154 -5.02 -0.24 11.81
CA VAL A 154 -4.75 0.52 10.57
C VAL A 154 -3.26 0.76 10.39
N VAL A 155 -2.70 0.31 9.27
CA VAL A 155 -1.28 0.46 8.91
C VAL A 155 -1.11 1.56 7.88
N LEU A 156 -0.38 2.61 8.25
CA LEU A 156 0.02 3.68 7.34
C LEU A 156 1.52 3.80 7.43
N GLY A 157 2.25 3.93 6.33
CA GLY A 157 3.70 4.03 6.44
C GLY A 157 4.40 4.34 5.15
N ILE A 158 5.68 4.66 5.28
CA ILE A 158 6.58 5.05 4.19
C ILE A 158 7.39 3.86 3.70
N GLU A 159 7.86 3.95 2.45
CA GLU A 159 8.76 2.97 1.83
C GLU A 159 10.12 2.94 2.52
N GLU A 160 10.81 1.78 2.47
CA GLU A 160 12.21 1.67 2.86
C GLU A 160 13.09 2.48 1.91
N PHE A 161 13.81 3.45 2.46
CA PHE A 161 14.70 4.33 1.71
C PHE A 161 16.18 4.11 2.08
N LEU A 162 16.46 3.25 3.06
CA LEU A 162 17.82 2.89 3.45
C LEU A 162 18.34 1.77 2.54
N ASP A 163 19.63 1.83 2.25
CA ASP A 163 20.32 0.80 1.48
C ASP A 163 20.39 -0.53 2.26
N GLU A 164 20.67 -1.62 1.54
CA GLU A 164 20.68 -3.00 2.08
C GLU A 164 21.62 -3.19 3.28
N ASP A 165 22.71 -2.44 3.34
CA ASP A 165 23.71 -2.50 4.41
C ASP A 165 23.31 -1.67 5.66
N GLN A 166 22.35 -0.75 5.51
CA GLN A 166 21.87 0.15 6.56
C GLN A 166 20.53 -0.28 7.13
N LYS A 167 19.59 -0.76 6.31
CA LYS A 167 18.20 -1.06 6.72
C LYS A 167 18.09 -2.04 7.91
N ASN A 168 19.08 -2.91 8.09
CA ASN A 168 19.13 -3.89 9.17
C ASN A 168 19.84 -3.38 10.44
N LYS A 169 20.43 -2.18 10.39
CA LYS A 169 21.17 -1.55 11.49
C LYS A 169 20.42 -0.32 12.02
N ASP A 170 19.89 0.49 11.10
CA ASP A 170 19.28 1.78 11.41
C ASP A 170 17.76 1.64 11.61
N VAL A 171 17.40 1.12 12.79
CA VAL A 171 16.00 0.80 13.14
C VAL A 171 15.29 1.91 13.91
N GLU A 172 15.88 3.10 14.03
CA GLU A 172 15.35 4.18 14.85
C GLU A 172 13.93 4.64 14.43
N PHE A 173 13.69 4.71 13.11
CA PHE A 173 12.41 5.11 12.54
C PHE A 173 11.60 3.92 11.97
N ILE A 174 11.92 2.71 12.41
CA ILE A 174 11.25 1.48 11.93
C ILE A 174 9.73 1.51 12.17
N ALA A 175 9.27 2.23 13.19
CA ALA A 175 7.86 2.39 13.53
C ALA A 175 7.01 3.01 12.39
N TYR A 176 7.63 3.76 11.49
CA TYR A 176 6.99 4.38 10.34
C TYR A 176 6.88 3.45 9.12
N ARG A 177 7.51 2.27 9.19
CA ARG A 177 7.48 1.27 8.11
C ARG A 177 6.22 0.42 8.20
N LYS A 178 5.58 0.16 7.05
CA LYS A 178 4.35 -0.65 6.98
C LYS A 178 4.55 -2.07 7.52
N TYR A 179 5.66 -2.74 7.15
CA TYR A 179 5.92 -4.12 7.59
C TYR A 179 6.01 -4.23 9.13
N TYR A 180 6.69 -3.28 9.77
CA TYR A 180 6.82 -3.23 11.22
C TYR A 180 5.45 -3.07 11.88
N GLN A 181 4.64 -2.14 11.37
CA GLN A 181 3.30 -1.92 11.90
C GLN A 181 2.40 -3.15 11.74
N ARG A 182 2.45 -3.87 10.61
CA ARG A 182 1.70 -5.11 10.42
C ARG A 182 2.05 -6.17 11.46
N ILE A 183 3.33 -6.27 11.84
CA ILE A 183 3.80 -7.21 12.87
C ILE A 183 3.25 -6.81 14.24
N ILE A 184 3.45 -5.55 14.64
CA ILE A 184 3.04 -5.04 15.96
C ILE A 184 1.51 -5.03 16.12
N LYS A 185 0.78 -4.75 15.05
CA LYS A 185 -0.69 -4.71 15.04
C LYS A 185 -1.33 -6.07 14.73
N HIS A 186 -0.52 -7.11 14.55
CA HIS A 186 -1.00 -8.47 14.27
C HIS A 186 -1.98 -8.54 13.09
N CYS A 187 -1.68 -7.84 11.99
CA CYS A 187 -2.52 -7.85 10.79
C CYS A 187 -2.68 -9.26 10.21
N ASP A 188 -3.72 -9.48 9.40
CA ASP A 188 -4.01 -10.79 8.84
C ASP A 188 -3.08 -11.14 7.67
N PHE A 189 -2.50 -12.34 7.74
CA PHE A 189 -1.65 -12.93 6.69
C PHE A 189 -2.11 -14.36 6.35
N SER A 190 -3.35 -14.71 6.69
CA SER A 190 -3.98 -15.99 6.38
C SER A 190 -3.98 -16.32 4.89
N TYR A 191 -3.92 -15.32 4.00
CA TYR A 191 -3.70 -15.54 2.56
C TYR A 191 -2.49 -16.44 2.29
N ARG A 192 -1.42 -16.37 3.09
CA ARG A 192 -0.23 -17.22 2.91
C ARG A 192 -0.57 -18.70 3.05
N LYS A 193 -1.45 -19.04 4.00
CA LYS A 193 -1.94 -20.42 4.16
C LYS A 193 -2.77 -20.85 2.96
N VAL A 194 -3.53 -19.94 2.34
CA VAL A 194 -4.27 -20.23 1.11
C VAL A 194 -3.30 -20.50 -0.04
N LEU A 195 -2.24 -19.70 -0.17
CA LEU A 195 -1.20 -19.90 -1.17
C LEU A 195 -0.44 -21.22 -0.98
N GLU A 196 -0.11 -21.58 0.26
CA GLU A 196 0.68 -22.78 0.57
C GLU A 196 -0.13 -24.08 0.46
N ASN A 197 -1.39 -24.08 0.93
CA ASN A 197 -2.23 -25.28 0.97
C ASN A 197 -2.96 -25.56 -0.36
N SER A 198 -2.88 -24.66 -1.35
CA SER A 198 -3.50 -24.89 -2.64
C SER A 198 -2.71 -25.93 -3.44
N ASN A 199 -3.25 -27.15 -3.56
CA ASN A 199 -2.78 -28.11 -4.56
C ASN A 199 -3.11 -27.69 -6.01
N ASN A 200 -3.89 -26.62 -6.17
CA ASN A 200 -4.34 -26.09 -7.44
C ASN A 200 -3.57 -24.83 -7.83
N ALA A 201 -3.46 -24.58 -9.13
CA ALA A 201 -2.98 -23.31 -9.67
C ALA A 201 -3.83 -22.14 -9.15
N ILE A 202 -3.18 -21.10 -8.65
CA ILE A 202 -3.83 -19.86 -8.21
C ILE A 202 -3.74 -18.81 -9.31
N SER A 203 -4.87 -18.17 -9.58
CA SER A 203 -5.00 -16.99 -10.42
C SER A 203 -5.34 -15.79 -9.55
N THR A 204 -4.54 -14.72 -9.60
CA THR A 204 -4.80 -13.50 -8.82
C THR A 204 -5.30 -12.38 -9.72
N TRP A 205 -6.24 -11.57 -9.21
CA TRP A 205 -6.74 -10.37 -9.90
C TRP A 205 -6.52 -9.14 -9.03
N PHE A 206 -5.79 -8.16 -9.55
CA PHE A 206 -5.48 -6.90 -8.86
C PHE A 206 -6.38 -5.79 -9.38
N PHE A 207 -7.09 -5.12 -8.46
CA PHE A 207 -7.97 -3.99 -8.77
C PHE A 207 -7.64 -2.78 -7.92
N GLY A 208 -7.65 -1.60 -8.54
CA GLY A 208 -7.56 -0.32 -7.81
C GLY A 208 -6.32 -0.18 -6.93
N HIS A 209 -5.27 -0.97 -7.20
CA HIS A 209 -4.03 -0.96 -6.45
C HIS A 209 -2.92 -0.40 -7.33
N SER A 210 -2.15 0.53 -6.78
CA SER A 210 -0.97 1.12 -7.42
C SER A 210 0.17 0.14 -7.66
N LEU A 211 0.18 -1.00 -6.96
CA LEU A 211 1.30 -1.96 -6.90
C LEU A 211 2.57 -1.30 -6.35
N ALA A 212 2.43 -0.39 -5.38
CA ALA A 212 3.57 0.33 -4.82
C ALA A 212 4.63 -0.59 -4.19
N SER A 213 5.89 -0.21 -4.36
CA SER A 213 7.07 -0.85 -3.76
C SER A 213 7.01 -0.92 -2.22
N SER A 214 6.33 0.03 -1.57
CA SER A 214 6.05 -0.03 -0.11
C SER A 214 5.28 -1.28 0.36
N ASP A 215 4.66 -2.01 -0.58
CA ASP A 215 3.91 -3.25 -0.34
C ASP A 215 4.58 -4.48 -1.00
N LYS A 216 5.84 -4.33 -1.43
CA LYS A 216 6.65 -5.38 -2.09
C LYS A 216 6.70 -6.69 -1.30
N ASP A 217 6.80 -6.61 0.02
CA ASP A 217 6.85 -7.77 0.94
C ASP A 217 5.58 -8.64 0.88
N ILE A 218 4.46 -8.09 0.41
CA ILE A 218 3.19 -8.79 0.22
C ILE A 218 3.01 -9.16 -1.25
N LEU A 219 3.21 -8.20 -2.15
CA LEU A 219 2.96 -8.36 -3.58
C LEU A 219 3.80 -9.49 -4.20
N THR A 220 5.04 -9.68 -3.73
CA THR A 220 5.91 -10.77 -4.20
C THR A 220 5.35 -12.17 -3.94
N HIS A 221 4.49 -12.35 -2.94
CA HIS A 221 3.80 -13.62 -2.71
C HIS A 221 2.56 -13.79 -3.60
N LEU A 222 1.93 -12.67 -4.00
CA LEU A 222 0.70 -12.65 -4.79
C LEU A 222 0.97 -12.62 -6.30
N LEU A 223 2.23 -12.52 -6.73
CA LEU A 223 2.65 -12.51 -8.12
C LEU A 223 3.33 -13.84 -8.51
N PRO A 224 3.27 -14.25 -9.78
CA PRO A 224 3.98 -15.41 -10.29
C PRO A 224 5.49 -15.23 -10.15
N SER A 225 6.18 -16.34 -9.89
CA SER A 225 7.64 -16.36 -9.83
C SER A 225 8.26 -16.40 -11.24
N SER A 226 9.39 -15.68 -11.39
CA SER A 226 10.30 -15.75 -12.54
C SER A 226 11.65 -16.25 -12.06
N ASP A 227 12.28 -17.14 -12.83
CA ASP A 227 13.65 -17.61 -12.55
C ASP A 227 14.71 -16.52 -12.82
N LEU A 228 14.31 -15.43 -13.50
CA LEU A 228 15.12 -14.24 -13.76
C LEU A 228 14.88 -13.12 -12.73
N ALA A 229 14.06 -13.38 -11.70
CA ALA A 229 14.00 -12.50 -10.54
C ALA A 229 15.38 -12.45 -9.89
N SER A 230 15.83 -11.23 -9.55
CA SER A 230 17.19 -11.01 -9.00
C SER A 230 17.50 -11.98 -7.85
N GLN A 231 18.74 -12.43 -7.75
CA GLN A 231 19.19 -13.44 -6.77
C GLN A 231 18.92 -13.05 -5.31
N PHE A 232 18.66 -11.76 -5.03
CA PHE A 232 18.31 -11.22 -3.71
C PHE A 232 16.80 -11.26 -3.41
N SER A 233 15.99 -11.74 -4.33
CA SER A 233 14.53 -11.77 -4.24
C SER A 233 14.00 -13.02 -4.94
N SER A 234 14.60 -14.19 -4.71
CA SER A 234 13.92 -15.45 -5.09
C SER A 234 12.60 -15.49 -4.30
N PRO A 235 11.44 -15.26 -4.95
CA PRO A 235 10.20 -15.36 -4.23
C PRO A 235 10.08 -16.81 -3.75
N PRO A 236 9.59 -17.07 -2.53
CA PRO A 236 9.27 -18.43 -2.13
C PRO A 236 8.37 -19.04 -3.21
N LYS A 237 8.60 -20.32 -3.55
CA LYS A 237 7.83 -21.07 -4.56
C LYS A 237 6.35 -20.72 -4.42
N SER A 238 5.85 -19.87 -5.31
CA SER A 238 4.47 -19.41 -5.26
C SER A 238 3.61 -20.32 -6.12
N ASN A 239 2.47 -20.75 -5.59
CA ASN A 239 1.46 -21.49 -6.34
C ASN A 239 0.65 -20.58 -7.27
N VAL A 240 0.94 -19.27 -7.27
CA VAL A 240 0.39 -18.31 -8.24
C VAL A 240 0.97 -18.60 -9.63
N LYS A 241 0.10 -19.01 -10.55
CA LYS A 241 0.45 -19.30 -11.94
C LYS A 241 0.19 -18.11 -12.85
N LYS A 242 -0.85 -17.32 -12.55
CA LYS A 242 -1.26 -16.21 -13.41
C LYS A 242 -1.75 -15.03 -12.57
N SER A 243 -1.36 -13.83 -12.96
CA SER A 243 -1.85 -12.58 -12.39
C SER A 243 -2.46 -11.70 -13.47
N TYR A 244 -3.60 -11.11 -13.15
CA TYR A 244 -4.29 -10.15 -13.99
C TYR A 244 -4.27 -8.81 -13.28
N ILE A 245 -3.69 -7.80 -13.93
CA ILE A 245 -3.53 -6.45 -13.37
C ILE A 245 -4.52 -5.54 -14.08
N CYS A 246 -5.57 -5.14 -13.36
CA CYS A 246 -6.63 -4.32 -13.92
C CYS A 246 -6.28 -2.83 -13.87
N TYR A 247 -6.39 -2.14 -15.01
CA TYR A 247 -6.14 -0.70 -15.13
C TYR A 247 -7.34 0.03 -15.74
N TYR A 248 -7.60 1.27 -15.30
CA TYR A 248 -8.74 2.08 -15.75
C TYR A 248 -8.36 3.25 -16.67
N SER A 249 -7.06 3.45 -16.89
CA SER A 249 -6.51 4.47 -17.78
C SER A 249 -5.11 4.09 -18.24
N GLN A 250 -4.64 4.70 -19.33
CA GLN A 250 -3.28 4.52 -19.83
C GLN A 250 -2.23 4.95 -18.78
N HIS A 251 -2.47 6.07 -18.07
CA HIS A 251 -1.62 6.53 -16.99
C HIS A 251 -1.48 5.49 -15.86
N THR A 252 -2.61 4.86 -15.46
CA THR A 252 -2.60 3.81 -14.45
C THR A 252 -1.78 2.60 -14.90
N LEU A 253 -1.89 2.20 -16.17
CA LEU A 253 -1.10 1.12 -16.74
C LEU A 253 0.39 1.43 -16.67
N GLU A 254 0.80 2.61 -17.12
CA GLU A 254 2.20 3.05 -17.11
C GLU A 254 2.78 3.08 -15.68
N GLN A 255 2.01 3.60 -14.72
CA GLN A 255 2.40 3.60 -13.31
C GLN A 255 2.54 2.18 -12.73
N GLN A 256 1.58 1.29 -13.03
CA GLN A 256 1.61 -0.09 -12.56
C GLN A 256 2.80 -0.85 -13.15
N VAL A 257 3.15 -0.61 -14.42
CA VAL A 257 4.35 -1.17 -15.04
C VAL A 257 5.61 -0.67 -14.34
N ALA A 258 5.74 0.64 -14.11
CA ALA A 258 6.90 1.21 -13.42
C ALA A 258 7.08 0.63 -12.02
N ASN A 259 5.99 0.51 -11.25
CA ASN A 259 6.05 -0.03 -9.90
C ASN A 259 6.39 -1.54 -9.90
N LEU A 260 5.89 -2.32 -10.87
CA LEU A 260 6.29 -3.72 -11.01
C LEU A 260 7.77 -3.87 -11.36
N VAL A 261 8.36 -2.96 -12.13
CA VAL A 261 9.81 -2.94 -12.38
C VAL A 261 10.57 -2.75 -11.06
N GLN A 262 10.11 -1.86 -10.17
CA GLN A 262 10.73 -1.67 -8.85
C GLN A 262 10.58 -2.90 -7.94
N ILE A 263 9.46 -3.61 -8.04
CA ILE A 263 9.18 -4.80 -7.24
C ILE A 263 9.98 -6.01 -7.72
N LEU A 264 9.93 -6.31 -9.03
CA LEU A 264 10.42 -7.55 -9.63
C LEU A 264 11.78 -7.40 -10.33
N GLY A 265 12.11 -6.20 -10.80
CA GLY A 265 13.18 -5.95 -11.75
C GLY A 265 12.70 -6.04 -13.20
N GLN A 266 13.43 -5.36 -14.10
CA GLN A 266 13.07 -5.26 -15.51
C GLN A 266 13.06 -6.62 -16.23
N GLU A 267 14.09 -7.44 -16.02
CA GLU A 267 14.23 -8.75 -16.69
C GLU A 267 13.11 -9.71 -16.27
N ALA A 268 12.84 -9.78 -14.97
CA ALA A 268 11.76 -10.61 -14.43
C ALA A 268 10.38 -10.16 -14.92
N LEU A 269 10.10 -8.86 -14.97
CA LEU A 269 8.83 -8.38 -15.51
C LEU A 269 8.69 -8.73 -17.00
N ASN A 270 9.76 -8.57 -17.78
CA ASN A 270 9.76 -8.91 -19.20
C ASN A 270 9.48 -10.41 -19.44
N ASP A 271 10.12 -11.29 -18.67
CA ASP A 271 9.87 -12.75 -18.70
C ASP A 271 8.40 -13.09 -18.41
N LEU A 272 7.81 -12.43 -17.42
CA LEU A 272 6.44 -12.70 -16.99
C LEU A 272 5.37 -12.19 -17.96
N VAL A 273 5.69 -11.22 -18.82
CA VAL A 273 4.71 -10.52 -19.67
C VAL A 273 4.87 -10.82 -21.17
N CYS A 274 6.10 -10.98 -21.66
CA CYS A 274 6.37 -11.02 -23.11
C CYS A 274 6.52 -12.44 -23.70
N GLY A 275 6.39 -13.48 -22.87
CA GLY A 275 6.45 -14.87 -23.32
C GLY A 275 5.20 -15.33 -24.11
N PRO A 276 5.25 -16.52 -24.76
CA PRO A 276 4.10 -17.09 -25.46
C PRO A 276 2.94 -17.48 -24.54
N ASP A 277 3.22 -17.72 -23.25
CA ASP A 277 2.23 -17.86 -22.18
C ASP A 277 2.52 -16.83 -21.07
N PRO A 278 2.07 -15.58 -21.21
CA PRO A 278 2.28 -14.54 -20.21
C PRO A 278 1.66 -14.92 -18.87
N LYS A 279 2.49 -14.95 -17.82
CA LYS A 279 2.05 -15.17 -16.44
C LYS A 279 1.44 -13.91 -15.84
N ILE A 280 1.83 -12.73 -16.29
CA ILE A 280 1.21 -11.45 -15.93
C ILE A 280 0.50 -10.89 -17.17
N LYS A 281 -0.78 -10.58 -17.02
CA LYS A 281 -1.58 -9.93 -18.07
C LYS A 281 -2.18 -8.62 -17.55
N PHE A 282 -1.91 -7.54 -18.26
CA PHE A 282 -2.59 -6.27 -18.02
C PHE A 282 -3.96 -6.27 -18.71
N VAL A 283 -5.01 -5.93 -17.95
CA VAL A 283 -6.39 -5.99 -18.41
C VAL A 283 -7.02 -4.63 -18.23
N PHE A 284 -7.51 -4.04 -19.32
CA PHE A 284 -8.34 -2.84 -19.20
C PHE A 284 -9.61 -3.20 -18.43
N GLN A 285 -9.92 -2.44 -17.38
CA GLN A 285 -10.93 -2.80 -16.39
C GLN A 285 -12.31 -3.08 -17.00
N ASP A 286 -12.71 -2.36 -18.04
CA ASP A 286 -14.02 -2.58 -18.70
C ASP A 286 -14.07 -3.93 -19.45
N ASN A 287 -12.91 -4.51 -19.79
CA ASN A 287 -12.80 -5.84 -20.40
C ASN A 287 -12.70 -6.97 -19.36
N PHE A 288 -12.71 -6.67 -18.07
CA PHE A 288 -12.55 -7.65 -16.99
C PHE A 288 -13.47 -8.86 -17.13
N LYS A 289 -14.77 -8.64 -17.32
CA LYS A 289 -15.75 -9.75 -17.43
C LYS A 289 -15.39 -10.70 -18.57
N LYS A 290 -15.04 -10.14 -19.74
CA LYS A 290 -14.63 -10.93 -20.92
C LYS A 290 -13.39 -11.75 -20.61
N GLU A 291 -12.35 -11.13 -20.06
CA GLU A 291 -11.08 -11.78 -19.74
C GLU A 291 -11.23 -12.85 -18.65
N ARG A 292 -12.07 -12.62 -17.64
CA ARG A 292 -12.34 -13.62 -16.61
C ARG A 292 -13.07 -14.84 -17.17
N MET A 293 -14.04 -14.64 -18.06
CA MET A 293 -14.73 -15.76 -18.72
C MET A 293 -13.77 -16.60 -19.57
N ILE A 294 -12.82 -15.97 -20.26
CA ILE A 294 -11.76 -16.67 -20.99
C ILE A 294 -10.90 -17.48 -20.02
N SER A 295 -10.43 -16.87 -18.92
CA SER A 295 -9.58 -17.58 -17.97
C SER A 295 -10.28 -18.74 -17.26
N MET A 296 -11.58 -18.62 -16.97
CA MET A 296 -12.38 -19.73 -16.42
C MET A 296 -12.49 -20.92 -17.37
N ASN A 297 -12.54 -20.66 -18.68
CA ASN A 297 -12.57 -21.72 -19.69
C ASN A 297 -11.21 -22.40 -19.83
N GLU A 298 -10.11 -21.64 -19.76
CA GLU A 298 -8.75 -22.19 -19.69
C GLU A 298 -8.62 -23.10 -18.46
N GLU A 299 -8.99 -22.62 -17.27
CA GLU A 299 -8.94 -23.37 -15.99
C GLU A 299 -9.74 -24.69 -16.01
N ARG A 300 -10.85 -24.75 -16.76
CA ARG A 300 -11.66 -25.97 -16.92
C ARG A 300 -11.02 -26.98 -17.86
N THR A 301 -10.39 -26.51 -18.94
CA THR A 301 -9.77 -27.37 -19.96
C THR A 301 -8.56 -28.14 -19.40
N TYR A 302 -7.86 -27.57 -18.42
CA TYR A 302 -6.75 -28.23 -17.73
C TYR A 302 -7.17 -29.24 -16.64
N ARG A 303 -8.47 -29.34 -16.31
CA ARG A 303 -9.00 -30.26 -15.28
C ARG A 303 -9.70 -31.49 -15.85
N THR A 304 -9.90 -31.55 -17.17
CA THR A 304 -10.42 -32.70 -17.94
C THR A 304 -9.29 -33.46 -18.59
#